data_AF-A0A3D5EYM8-F1
#
_entry.id   AF-A0A3D5EYM8-F1
#
_cell.length_a   1.000
_cell.length_b   1.000
_cell.length_c   1.000
_cell.angle_alpha   90.00
_cell.angle_beta   90.00
_cell.angle_gamma   90.00
#
_symmetry.space_group_name_H-M   'P 1'
#
loop_
_entity.id
_entity.type
_entity.pdbx_description
1 polymer ?
#
loop_
_entity_poly.entity_id
_entity_poly.type
_entity_poly.pdbx_seq_one_letter_code
_entity_poly.pdbx_strand_id
1 'polypeptide(L)'
;MGVGSAGNPFTFSLSGPGLLKVTDAFDIGDTFDVFVNSVLAFTTSAPGAGSFTGNPDVAFASGYYSAGSLLLAAGNYSIDIFANQSPFGGGGSYVEIESAIPLPGTLALVGLGLAGLGLRRRVA
;
A
#
# COMPACT_ATOMS: atom_id res chain seq x y z
N MET A 1 17.40 6.98 5.87
CA MET A 1 17.59 7.76 4.63
C MET A 1 17.42 9.24 4.98
N GLY A 2 18.23 10.15 4.44
CA GLY A 2 18.06 11.59 4.72
C GLY A 2 16.84 12.17 4.01
N VAL A 3 16.31 13.31 4.50
CA VAL A 3 15.23 14.02 3.80
C VAL A 3 15.64 14.41 2.38
N GLY A 4 14.75 14.18 1.40
CA GLY A 4 15.02 14.38 -0.02
C GLY A 4 16.03 13.40 -0.64
N SER A 5 16.49 12.39 0.11
CA SER A 5 17.39 11.35 -0.37
C SER A 5 16.64 10.04 -0.63
N ALA A 6 16.94 9.41 -1.76
CA ALA A 6 16.33 8.14 -2.14
C ALA A 6 16.74 7.04 -1.16
N GLY A 7 15.74 6.31 -0.69
CA GLY A 7 15.86 5.09 0.07
C GLY A 7 15.99 3.90 -0.84
N ASN A 8 17.22 3.37 -0.93
CA ASN A 8 17.60 2.14 -1.63
C ASN A 8 16.61 1.70 -2.72
N PRO A 9 16.69 2.31 -3.92
CA PRO A 9 15.83 1.97 -5.05
C PRO A 9 15.81 0.47 -5.32
N PHE A 10 14.63 -0.07 -5.61
CA PHE A 10 14.50 -1.49 -5.91
C PHE A 10 13.51 -1.74 -7.04
N THR A 11 13.72 -2.85 -7.74
CA THR A 11 12.85 -3.28 -8.84
C THR A 11 12.29 -4.66 -8.57
N PHE A 12 11.08 -4.91 -9.05
CA PHE A 12 10.43 -6.22 -8.95
C PHE A 12 9.41 -6.40 -10.08
N SER A 13 8.93 -7.63 -10.24
CA SER A 13 7.86 -7.98 -11.16
C SER A 13 6.71 -8.66 -10.41
N LEU A 14 5.50 -8.41 -10.91
CA LEU A 14 4.26 -8.96 -10.41
C LEU A 14 3.60 -9.80 -11.50
N SER A 15 3.31 -11.06 -11.19
CA SER A 15 2.55 -11.97 -12.08
C SER A 15 1.03 -11.78 -11.97
N GLY A 16 0.57 -11.09 -10.93
CA GLY A 16 -0.82 -10.73 -10.68
C GLY A 16 -0.89 -9.42 -9.88
N PRO A 17 -2.09 -8.90 -9.56
CA PRO A 17 -2.19 -7.65 -8.81
C PRO A 17 -1.54 -7.78 -7.43
N GLY A 18 -0.93 -6.71 -6.92
CA GLY A 18 -0.26 -6.68 -5.62
C GLY A 18 -0.43 -5.33 -4.93
N LEU A 19 -0.51 -5.34 -3.61
CA LEU A 19 -0.62 -4.13 -2.79
C LEU A 19 0.77 -3.74 -2.29
N LEU A 20 1.29 -2.62 -2.79
CA LEU A 20 2.47 -1.98 -2.23
C LEU A 20 2.06 -1.26 -0.95
N LYS A 21 2.68 -1.59 0.18
CA LYS A 21 2.51 -0.94 1.48
C LYS A 21 3.82 -0.28 1.88
N VAL A 22 3.74 0.97 2.33
CA VAL A 22 4.87 1.70 2.92
C VAL A 22 4.39 2.27 4.24
N THR A 23 5.17 2.05 5.30
CA THR A 23 4.86 2.59 6.64
C THR A 23 6.14 3.02 7.36
N ASP A 24 6.06 4.11 8.10
CA ASP A 24 6.97 4.35 9.22
C ASP A 24 6.74 3.28 10.29
N ALA A 25 7.77 3.00 11.07
CA ALA A 25 7.70 2.15 12.26
C ALA A 25 8.83 2.45 13.27
N PHE A 26 9.72 3.40 12.95
CA PHE A 26 10.89 3.72 13.76
C PHE A 26 10.58 4.86 14.73
N ASP A 27 11.30 5.97 14.62
CA ASP A 27 10.97 7.17 15.36
C ASP A 27 9.82 7.87 14.64
N ILE A 28 8.64 7.86 15.27
CA ILE A 28 7.43 8.37 14.64
C ILE A 28 7.58 9.85 14.32
N GLY A 29 7.37 10.19 13.06
CA GLY A 29 7.41 11.58 12.61
C GLY A 29 7.81 11.73 11.15
N ASP A 30 8.24 10.63 10.52
CA ASP A 30 8.67 10.67 9.15
C ASP A 30 7.48 10.54 8.19
N THR A 31 7.52 11.28 7.08
CA THR A 31 6.64 11.05 5.93
C THR A 31 7.48 10.68 4.73
N PHE A 32 6.90 9.89 3.83
CA PHE A 32 7.60 9.36 2.68
C PHE A 32 6.84 9.65 1.39
N ASP A 33 7.58 10.10 0.37
CA ASP A 33 7.11 10.18 -1.01
C ASP A 33 7.52 8.92 -1.73
N VAL A 34 6.55 8.23 -2.31
CA VAL A 34 6.74 6.95 -3.01
C VAL A 34 6.55 7.17 -4.50
N PHE A 35 7.61 6.91 -5.25
CA PHE A 35 7.63 6.99 -6.71
C PHE A 35 7.58 5.59 -7.30
N VAL A 36 6.72 5.42 -8.31
CA VAL A 36 6.59 4.20 -9.09
C VAL A 36 6.95 4.55 -10.52
N ASN A 37 8.01 3.94 -11.06
CA ASN A 37 8.53 4.21 -12.40
C ASN A 37 8.80 5.72 -12.61
N SER A 38 9.49 6.34 -11.64
CA SER A 38 9.82 7.77 -11.61
C SER A 38 8.63 8.74 -11.50
N VAL A 39 7.40 8.25 -11.31
CA VAL A 39 6.20 9.07 -11.12
C VAL A 39 5.80 9.03 -9.65
N LEU A 40 5.54 10.20 -9.05
CA LEU A 40 5.03 10.28 -7.67
C LEU A 40 3.67 9.57 -7.62
N ALA A 41 3.61 8.48 -6.87
CA ALA A 41 2.43 7.63 -6.79
C ALA A 41 1.58 8.01 -5.58
N PHE A 42 2.21 8.20 -4.42
CA PHE A 42 1.57 8.73 -3.23
C PHE A 42 2.59 9.26 -2.22
N THR A 43 2.11 10.10 -1.31
CA THR A 43 2.79 10.46 -0.07
C THR A 43 2.09 9.75 1.08
N THR A 44 2.83 9.20 2.04
CA THR A 44 2.24 8.57 3.23
C THR A 44 1.42 9.57 4.04
N SER A 45 0.48 9.05 4.86
CA SER A 45 -0.34 9.89 5.75
C SER A 45 0.50 10.72 6.71
N ALA A 46 -0.12 11.74 7.32
CA ALA A 46 0.50 12.47 8.42
C ALA A 46 0.86 11.50 9.57
N PRO A 47 2.05 11.63 10.18
CA PRO A 47 2.45 10.81 11.31
C PRO A 47 1.74 11.30 12.58
N GLY A 48 1.47 10.38 13.49
CA GLY A 48 1.02 10.67 14.84
C GLY A 48 2.19 10.87 15.81
N ALA A 49 2.00 10.40 17.05
CA ALA A 49 3.03 10.39 18.09
C ALA A 49 2.99 9.05 18.82
N GLY A 50 4.16 8.49 19.17
CA GLY A 50 4.24 7.16 19.78
C GLY A 50 5.66 6.60 19.79
N SER A 51 5.79 5.30 20.06
CA SER A 51 7.08 4.60 20.18
C SER A 51 7.34 3.65 19.00
N PHE A 52 8.59 3.27 18.82
CA PHE A 52 9.03 2.25 17.85
C PHE A 52 8.20 0.95 17.91
N THR A 53 7.98 0.33 16.75
CA THR A 53 7.51 -1.05 16.63
C THR A 53 8.37 -1.83 15.64
N GLY A 54 8.73 -3.06 15.99
CA GLY A 54 9.41 -3.98 15.07
C GLY A 54 8.47 -4.75 14.14
N ASN A 55 7.15 -4.48 14.21
CA ASN A 55 6.14 -5.18 13.42
C ASN A 55 5.50 -4.23 12.37
N PRO A 56 5.77 -4.44 11.07
CA PRO A 56 5.27 -3.59 10.00
C PRO A 56 3.74 -3.64 9.83
N ASP A 57 3.11 -4.80 10.03
CA ASP A 57 1.65 -4.94 9.95
C ASP A 57 0.95 -4.15 11.05
N VAL A 58 1.50 -4.20 12.27
CA VAL A 58 1.00 -3.39 13.39
C VAL A 58 1.19 -1.91 13.08
N ALA A 59 2.34 -1.52 12.53
CA ALA A 59 2.60 -0.12 12.19
C ALA A 59 1.57 0.40 11.17
N PHE A 60 1.40 -0.33 10.07
CA PHE A 60 0.50 0.02 8.97
C PHE A 60 -0.97 0.08 9.42
N ALA A 61 -1.42 -0.86 10.24
CA ALA A 61 -2.82 -0.94 10.69
C ALA A 61 -3.18 0.04 11.82
N SER A 62 -2.18 0.61 12.50
CA SER A 62 -2.40 1.38 13.72
C SER A 62 -3.10 2.73 13.51
N GLY A 63 -2.93 3.34 12.33
CA GLY A 63 -3.30 4.74 12.08
C GLY A 63 -2.44 5.78 12.80
N TYR A 64 -1.41 5.36 13.54
CA TYR A 64 -0.50 6.25 14.28
C TYR A 64 0.81 6.52 13.55
N TYR A 65 1.36 5.54 12.82
CA TYR A 65 2.52 5.75 11.96
C TYR A 65 2.08 6.31 10.62
N SER A 66 2.95 7.07 9.94
CA SER A 66 2.66 7.46 8.56
C SER A 66 2.60 6.20 7.69
N ALA A 67 1.53 6.04 6.94
CA ALA A 67 1.33 4.87 6.11
C ALA A 67 0.65 5.24 4.80
N GLY A 68 0.89 4.43 3.78
CA GLY A 68 0.23 4.56 2.48
C GLY A 68 0.34 3.28 1.66
N SER A 69 -0.63 3.07 0.78
CA SER A 69 -0.64 1.90 -0.07
C SER A 69 -1.18 2.18 -1.47
N LEU A 70 -0.70 1.39 -2.42
CA LEU A 70 -1.15 1.44 -3.81
C LEU A 70 -1.33 0.02 -4.37
N LEU A 71 -2.50 -0.22 -4.98
CA LEU A 71 -2.75 -1.44 -5.73
C LEU A 71 -2.06 -1.34 -7.09
N LEU A 72 -1.12 -2.25 -7.33
CA LEU A 72 -0.39 -2.42 -8.58
C LEU A 72 -1.00 -3.58 -9.38
N ALA A 73 -1.02 -3.43 -10.70
CA ALA A 73 -1.40 -4.51 -11.60
C ALA A 73 -0.22 -5.48 -11.80
N ALA A 74 -0.43 -6.55 -12.57
CA ALA A 74 0.68 -7.34 -13.07
C ALA A 74 1.59 -6.46 -13.96
N GLY A 75 2.91 -6.57 -13.78
CA GLY A 75 3.86 -5.73 -14.49
C GLY A 75 5.24 -5.66 -13.81
N ASN A 76 6.11 -4.83 -14.37
CA ASN A 76 7.44 -4.55 -13.82
C ASN A 76 7.45 -3.15 -13.21
N TYR A 77 8.06 -3.02 -12.04
CA TYR A 77 8.06 -1.78 -11.28
C TYR A 77 9.47 -1.43 -10.79
N SER A 78 9.79 -0.14 -10.84
CA SER A 78 10.90 0.49 -10.11
C SER A 78 10.32 1.38 -9.03
N ILE A 79 10.74 1.17 -7.79
CA ILE A 79 10.28 1.93 -6.63
C ILE A 79 11.42 2.74 -6.07
N ASP A 80 11.16 4.04 -5.94
CA ASP A 80 12.02 4.97 -5.24
C ASP A 80 11.22 5.60 -4.09
N ILE A 81 11.76 5.59 -2.88
CA ILE A 81 11.10 6.15 -1.70
C ILE A 81 11.98 7.25 -1.13
N PHE A 82 11.44 8.44 -0.92
CA PHE A 82 12.17 9.56 -0.34
C PHE A 82 11.57 9.89 1.01
N ALA A 83 12.40 10.10 2.03
CA ALA A 83 11.92 10.78 3.24
C ALA A 83 11.56 12.22 2.86
N ASN A 84 10.29 12.57 2.93
CA ASN A 84 9.78 13.88 2.57
C ASN A 84 9.99 14.85 3.74
N GLN A 85 9.45 14.50 4.90
CA GLN A 85 9.65 15.23 6.14
C GLN A 85 10.14 14.28 7.22
N SER A 86 11.03 14.78 8.08
CA SER A 86 11.52 14.05 9.25
C SER A 86 11.95 15.06 10.31
N PRO A 87 11.45 14.98 11.55
CA PRO A 87 11.94 15.79 12.65
C PRO A 87 13.36 15.38 13.09
N PHE A 88 13.88 14.26 12.59
CA PHE A 88 15.19 13.69 12.93
C PHE A 88 16.24 13.92 11.82
N GLY A 89 15.86 14.60 10.73
CA GLY A 89 16.71 14.82 9.55
C GLY A 89 16.81 13.63 8.60
N GLY A 90 16.14 12.52 8.92
CA GLY A 90 16.08 11.32 8.11
C GLY A 90 15.40 10.16 8.83
N GLY A 91 14.86 9.23 8.04
CA GLY A 91 13.98 8.16 8.49
C GLY A 91 14.16 6.84 7.77
N GLY A 92 13.61 5.77 8.36
CA GLY A 92 13.48 4.46 7.74
C GLY A 92 12.00 4.13 7.57
N SER A 93 11.67 3.33 6.55
CA SER A 93 10.32 2.80 6.38
C SER A 93 10.37 1.29 6.17
N TYR A 94 9.31 0.61 6.59
CA TYR A 94 9.03 -0.74 6.12
C TYR A 94 8.29 -0.67 4.79
N VAL A 95 8.66 -1.61 3.91
CA VAL A 95 8.10 -1.72 2.57
C VAL A 95 7.71 -3.17 2.35
N GLU A 96 6.45 -3.39 2.00
CA GLU A 96 5.90 -4.71 1.76
C GLU A 96 5.13 -4.73 0.45
N ILE A 97 5.17 -5.87 -0.22
CA ILE A 97 4.37 -6.14 -1.41
C ILE A 97 3.57 -7.40 -1.14
N GLU A 98 2.27 -7.22 -0.94
CA GLU A 98 1.35 -8.33 -0.72
C GLU A 98 0.71 -8.72 -2.06
N SER A 99 0.64 -10.01 -2.35
CA SER A 99 -0.13 -10.47 -3.51
C SER A 99 -1.61 -10.26 -3.25
N ALA A 100 -2.30 -9.51 -4.12
CA ALA A 100 -3.74 -9.36 -4.01
C ALA A 100 -4.39 -10.68 -4.43
N ILE A 101 -5.07 -11.33 -3.49
CA ILE A 101 -5.83 -12.55 -3.79
C ILE A 101 -7.04 -12.14 -4.65
N PRO A 102 -7.23 -12.68 -5.86
CA PRO A 102 -8.40 -12.39 -6.66
C PRO A 102 -9.67 -12.67 -5.86
N LEU A 103 -10.63 -11.73 -5.87
CA LEU A 103 -11.90 -11.97 -5.20
C LEU A 103 -12.49 -13.30 -5.71
N PRO A 104 -12.95 -14.18 -4.82
CA PRO A 104 -13.62 -15.40 -5.24
C PRO A 104 -14.75 -15.05 -6.22
N GLY A 105 -14.97 -15.88 -7.24
CA GLY A 105 -16.07 -15.72 -8.20
C GLY A 105 -17.48 -15.76 -7.56
N THR A 106 -17.57 -15.80 -6.23
CA THR A 106 -18.80 -15.74 -5.44
C THR A 106 -19.63 -14.51 -5.75
N LEU A 107 -19.02 -13.35 -6.06
CA LEU A 107 -19.77 -12.17 -6.50
C LEU A 107 -20.46 -12.39 -7.85
N ALA A 108 -19.80 -13.09 -8.79
CA ALA A 108 -20.42 -13.47 -10.05
C ALA A 108 -21.56 -14.48 -9.81
N LEU A 109 -21.38 -15.45 -8.91
CA LEU A 109 -22.42 -16.39 -8.51
C LEU A 109 -23.62 -15.71 -7.83
N VAL A 110 -23.37 -14.75 -6.93
CA VAL A 110 -24.43 -13.93 -6.30
C VAL A 110 -25.16 -13.10 -7.35
N GLY A 111 -24.42 -12.45 -8.27
CA GLY A 111 -25.00 -11.69 -9.36
C GLY A 111 -25.87 -12.56 -10.28
N LEU A 112 -25.39 -13.74 -10.67
CA LEU A 112 -26.13 -14.72 -11.47
C LEU A 112 -27.35 -15.27 -10.72
N GLY A 113 -27.23 -15.54 -9.42
CA GLY A 113 -28.33 -16.00 -8.57
C GLY A 113 -29.44 -14.95 -8.45
N LEU A 114 -29.08 -13.68 -8.21
CA LEU A 114 -30.03 -12.57 -8.15
C LEU A 114 -30.70 -12.31 -9.51
N ALA A 115 -29.94 -12.37 -10.61
CA ALA A 115 -30.48 -12.24 -11.96
C ALA A 115 -31.47 -13.37 -12.27
N GLY A 116 -31.13 -14.62 -11.91
CA GLY A 116 -32.01 -15.78 -12.07
C GLY A 116 -33.32 -15.66 -11.27
N LEU A 117 -33.27 -15.15 -10.04
CA LEU A 117 -34.45 -14.86 -9.22
C LEU A 117 -35.32 -13.73 -9.79
N GLY A 118 -34.69 -12.68 -10.33
CA GLY A 118 -35.37 -11.56 -10.97
C GLY A 118 -36.08 -11.95 -12.27
N LEU A 119 -35.46 -12.81 -13.08
CA LEU A 119 -36.05 -13.35 -14.31
C LEU A 119 -37.24 -14.26 -14.03
N ARG A 120 -37.20 -15.06 -12.94
CA ARG A 120 -38.30 -15.94 -12.52
C ARG A 120 -39.59 -15.19 -12.17
N ARG A 121 -39.49 -13.94 -11.70
CA ARG A 121 -40.65 -13.09 -11.37
C ARG A 121 -41.34 -12.45 -12.57
N ARG A 122 -40.72 -12.44 -13.77
CA ARG A 122 -41.33 -11.85 -14.98
C ARG A 122 -42.10 -12.86 -15.83
N VAL A 123 -41.96 -14.15 -15.55
CA VAL A 123 -42.58 -15.25 -16.33
C VAL A 123 -43.75 -15.90 -15.57
N ALA A 124 -44.09 -15.38 -14.38
CA ALA A 124 -45.25 -15.80 -13.59
C ALA A 124 -46.35 -14.74 -13.63
#